data_AF-A0A498Q497-F1
#
_entry.id   AF-A0A498Q497-F1
#
_cell.length_a   1.000
_cell.length_b   1.000
_cell.length_c   1.000
_cell.angle_alpha   90.00
_cell.angle_beta   90.00
_cell.angle_gamma   90.00
#
_symmetry.space_group_name_H-M   'P 1'
#
loop_
_entity.id
_entity.type
_entity.pdbx_description
1 polymer ?
#
loop_
_entity_poly.entity_id
_entity_poly.type
_entity_poly.pdbx_seq_one_letter_code
_entity_poly.pdbx_strand_id
1 'polypeptide(L)'
;MAATAEAEFLKHKKIGAQASLKTLAAHTQKRRDSVDTRAPKALQGLRREKADITISSVARRAGVTRKSIHNRPKLLAQIEAHRTLAVVSDEPQSASGGAESGIIAALRNRLTVKDTDRAATS
;
A
#
# COMPACT_ATOMS: atom_id res chain seq x y z
N MET A 1 58.34 -7.79 -23.07
CA MET A 1 58.05 -7.00 -21.86
C MET A 1 56.91 -5.97 -22.01
N ALA A 2 56.40 -5.67 -23.21
CA ALA A 2 55.28 -4.73 -23.38
C ALA A 2 53.90 -5.30 -22.95
N ALA A 3 53.66 -6.61 -23.14
CA ALA A 3 52.37 -7.25 -22.83
C ALA A 3 51.99 -7.23 -21.34
N THR A 4 52.97 -7.20 -20.44
CA THR A 4 52.74 -7.13 -18.99
C THR A 4 52.28 -5.75 -18.54
N ALA A 5 52.78 -4.67 -19.16
CA ALA A 5 52.40 -3.30 -18.78
C ALA A 5 50.95 -2.97 -19.17
N GLU A 6 50.49 -3.45 -20.33
CA GLU A 6 49.12 -3.23 -20.80
C GLU A 6 48.08 -3.98 -19.95
N ALA A 7 48.43 -5.18 -19.48
CA ALA A 7 47.59 -5.97 -18.57
C ALA A 7 47.42 -5.30 -17.20
N GLU A 8 48.48 -4.69 -16.64
CA GLU A 8 48.39 -3.95 -15.38
C GLU A 8 47.55 -2.68 -15.51
N PHE A 9 47.67 -1.96 -16.63
CA PHE A 9 46.85 -0.77 -16.90
C PHE A 9 45.36 -1.09 -16.98
N LEU A 10 44.99 -2.17 -17.67
CA LEU A 10 43.59 -2.62 -17.77
C LEU A 10 43.02 -3.05 -16.41
N LYS A 11 43.85 -3.64 -15.55
CA LYS A 11 43.49 -4.03 -14.18
C LYS A 11 43.15 -2.81 -13.33
N HIS A 12 44.00 -1.78 -13.35
CA HIS A 12 43.75 -0.53 -12.61
C HIS A 12 42.49 0.21 -13.09
N LYS A 13 42.25 0.28 -14.42
CA LYS A 13 41.03 0.88 -14.97
C LYS A 13 39.76 0.15 -14.52
N LYS A 14 39.78 -1.19 -14.51
CA LYS A 14 38.65 -2.00 -14.02
C LYS A 14 38.42 -1.80 -12.52
N ILE A 15 39.47 -1.68 -11.71
CA ILE A 15 39.37 -1.43 -10.27
C ILE A 15 38.71 -0.08 -9.99
N GLY A 16 39.11 0.98 -10.70
CA GLY A 16 38.49 2.31 -10.57
C GLY A 16 37.00 2.34 -10.94
N ALA A 17 36.63 1.65 -12.04
CA ALA A 17 35.23 1.53 -12.46
C ALA A 17 34.40 0.75 -11.43
N GLN A 18 34.92 -0.36 -10.90
CA GLN A 18 34.25 -1.14 -9.86
C GLN A 18 34.10 -0.36 -8.55
N ALA A 19 35.10 0.44 -8.17
CA ALA A 19 35.03 1.28 -6.98
C ALA A 19 33.91 2.33 -7.11
N SER A 20 33.83 3.00 -8.26
CA SER A 20 32.74 3.95 -8.56
C SER A 20 31.36 3.28 -8.47
N LEU A 21 31.18 2.12 -9.10
CA LEU A 21 29.92 1.36 -9.04
C LEU A 21 29.55 0.97 -7.61
N LYS A 22 30.52 0.56 -6.79
CA LYS A 22 30.29 0.24 -5.37
C LYS A 22 29.85 1.45 -4.57
N THR A 23 30.47 2.62 -4.78
CA THR A 23 30.06 3.85 -4.08
C THR A 23 28.63 4.28 -4.47
N LEU A 24 28.29 4.15 -5.75
CA LEU A 24 26.94 4.43 -6.23
C LEU A 24 25.92 3.45 -5.63
N ALA A 25 26.23 2.15 -5.65
CA ALA A 25 25.40 1.13 -5.03
C ALA A 25 25.18 1.42 -3.53
N ALA A 26 26.25 1.71 -2.78
CA ALA A 26 26.17 2.04 -1.36
C ALA A 26 25.30 3.29 -1.09
N HIS A 27 25.42 4.33 -1.91
CA HIS A 27 24.59 5.52 -1.79
C HIS A 27 23.11 5.23 -2.06
N THR A 28 22.80 4.45 -3.11
CA THR A 28 21.42 4.07 -3.41
C THR A 28 20.83 3.18 -2.32
N GLN A 29 21.63 2.29 -1.72
CA GLN A 29 21.21 1.44 -0.62
C GLN A 29 20.91 2.27 0.63
N LYS A 30 21.79 3.22 0.99
CA LYS A 30 21.56 4.14 2.11
C LYS A 30 20.26 4.93 1.96
N ARG A 31 19.92 5.36 0.74
CA ARG A 31 18.64 6.01 0.47
C ARG A 31 17.46 5.06 0.66
N ARG A 32 17.56 3.80 0.24
CA ARG A 32 16.52 2.79 0.47
C ARG A 32 16.31 2.55 1.95
N ASP A 33 17.38 2.27 2.69
CA ASP A 33 17.35 2.00 4.13
C ASP A 33 16.77 3.19 4.93
N SER A 34 17.08 4.42 4.49
CA SER A 34 16.52 5.63 5.10
C SER A 34 15.00 5.72 4.95
N VAL A 35 14.43 5.21 3.86
CA VAL A 35 12.97 5.16 3.67
C VAL A 35 12.38 4.01 4.46
N ASP A 36 13.04 2.84 4.48
CA ASP A 36 12.60 1.68 5.26
C ASP A 36 12.54 1.95 6.77
N THR A 37 13.34 2.89 7.27
CA THR A 37 13.30 3.33 8.68
C THR A 37 12.31 4.48 8.92
N ARG A 38 12.12 5.40 7.97
CA ARG A 38 11.20 6.55 8.13
C ARG A 38 9.73 6.18 7.98
N ALA A 39 9.39 5.34 7.00
CA ALA A 39 8.01 4.94 6.74
C ALA A 39 7.31 4.27 7.95
N PRO A 40 7.90 3.29 8.67
CA PRO A 40 7.26 2.70 9.83
C PRO A 40 7.15 3.68 11.01
N LYS A 41 8.15 4.57 11.20
CA LYS A 41 8.07 5.64 12.20
C LYS A 41 6.92 6.60 11.91
N ALA A 42 6.74 6.97 10.65
CA ALA A 42 5.62 7.82 10.22
C ALA A 42 4.27 7.12 10.46
N LEU A 43 4.17 5.83 10.14
CA LEU A 43 2.99 5.03 10.42
C LEU A 43 2.68 5.01 11.94
N GLN A 44 3.69 4.79 12.78
CA GLN A 44 3.52 4.83 14.24
C GLN A 44 3.09 6.22 14.75
N GLY A 45 3.61 7.31 14.16
CA GLY A 45 3.18 8.68 14.46
C GLY A 45 1.70 8.90 14.13
N LEU A 46 1.27 8.49 12.93
CA LEU A 46 -0.13 8.60 12.51
C LEU A 46 -1.07 7.78 13.40
N ARG A 47 -0.62 6.60 13.85
CA ARG A 47 -1.37 5.79 14.82
C ARG A 47 -1.58 6.50 16.16
N ARG A 48 -0.56 7.20 16.66
CA ARG A 48 -0.65 7.94 17.93
C ARG A 48 -1.60 9.13 17.83
N GLU A 49 -1.60 9.80 16.68
CA GLU A 49 -2.43 10.97 16.40
C GLU A 49 -3.86 10.60 15.99
N LYS A 50 -4.17 9.30 15.81
CA LYS A 50 -5.45 8.78 15.28
C LYS A 50 -5.85 9.45 13.96
N ALA A 51 -4.88 9.86 13.16
CA ALA A 51 -5.10 10.44 11.85
C ALA A 51 -5.34 9.35 10.80
N ASP A 52 -5.98 9.71 9.67
CA ASP A 52 -6.25 8.78 8.58
C ASP A 52 -4.98 8.10 8.07
N ILE A 53 -4.90 6.78 8.22
CA ILE A 53 -3.77 5.96 7.78
C ILE A 53 -4.00 5.56 6.33
N THR A 54 -3.55 6.42 5.40
CA THR A 54 -3.58 6.18 3.96
C THR A 54 -2.16 6.19 3.39
N ILE A 55 -1.97 5.62 2.20
CA ILE A 55 -0.68 5.66 1.49
C ILE A 55 -0.20 7.11 1.32
N SER A 56 -1.12 8.03 1.04
CA SER A 56 -0.79 9.45 0.85
C SER A 56 -0.38 10.14 2.16
N SER A 57 -1.06 9.87 3.28
CA SER A 57 -0.72 10.48 4.57
C SER A 57 0.62 9.97 5.09
N VAL A 58 0.89 8.65 4.95
CA VAL A 58 2.18 8.05 5.29
C VAL A 58 3.30 8.65 4.44
N ALA A 59 3.09 8.81 3.13
CA ALA A 59 4.07 9.42 2.23
C ALA A 59 4.43 10.86 2.64
N ARG A 60 3.42 11.69 2.90
CA ARG A 60 3.61 13.08 3.34
C ARG A 60 4.35 13.14 4.67
N ARG A 61 3.96 12.31 5.64
CA ARG A 61 4.56 12.30 6.98
C ARG A 61 6.01 11.79 6.99
N ALA A 62 6.32 10.79 6.17
CA ALA A 62 7.68 10.27 6.04
C ALA A 62 8.60 11.11 5.13
N GLY A 63 8.03 12.07 4.38
CA GLY A 63 8.76 12.86 3.39
C GLY A 63 9.23 12.03 2.18
N VAL A 64 8.43 11.03 1.77
CA VAL A 64 8.78 10.10 0.68
C VAL A 64 7.74 10.14 -0.44
N THR A 65 8.14 9.73 -1.63
CA THR A 65 7.22 9.65 -2.77
C THR A 65 6.27 8.46 -2.65
N ARG A 66 5.04 8.60 -3.17
CA ARG A 66 4.03 7.53 -3.17
C ARG A 66 4.56 6.25 -3.85
N LYS A 67 5.28 6.40 -4.97
CA LYS A 67 5.95 5.29 -5.68
C LYS A 67 6.90 4.51 -4.78
N SER A 68 7.62 5.18 -3.88
CA SER A 68 8.55 4.52 -2.95
C SER A 68 7.84 3.62 -1.93
N ILE A 69 6.58 3.93 -1.59
CA ILE A 69 5.73 3.09 -0.74
C ILE A 69 5.17 1.92 -1.56
N HIS A 70 4.69 2.17 -2.78
CA HIS A 70 4.17 1.10 -3.65
C HIS A 70 5.22 0.03 -3.99
N ASN A 71 6.49 0.40 -4.10
CA ASN A 71 7.58 -0.54 -4.32
C ASN A 71 7.85 -1.45 -3.10
N ARG A 72 7.17 -1.26 -1.98
CA ARG A 72 7.41 -1.95 -0.71
C ARG A 72 6.15 -2.69 -0.24
N PRO A 73 6.02 -3.99 -0.56
CA PRO A 73 4.80 -4.75 -0.24
C PRO A 73 4.56 -4.89 1.26
N LYS A 74 5.62 -4.97 2.08
CA LYS A 74 5.50 -5.04 3.56
C LYS A 74 4.83 -3.79 4.15
N LEU A 75 5.12 -2.60 3.61
CA LEU A 75 4.48 -1.36 4.07
C LEU A 75 3.03 -1.28 3.61
N LEU A 76 2.74 -1.73 2.39
CA LEU A 76 1.36 -1.81 1.89
C LEU A 76 0.51 -2.72 2.77
N ALA A 77 1.00 -3.92 3.08
CA ALA A 77 0.31 -4.86 3.95
C ALA A 77 0.00 -4.28 5.34
N GLN A 78 0.92 -3.49 5.91
CA GLN A 78 0.68 -2.80 7.19
C GLN A 78 -0.40 -1.71 7.07
N ILE A 79 -0.34 -0.89 6.03
CA ILE A 79 -1.34 0.16 5.78
C ILE A 79 -2.72 -0.46 5.54
N GLU A 80 -2.78 -1.54 4.75
CA GLU A 80 -4.01 -2.27 4.47
C GLU A 80 -4.57 -2.96 5.71
N ALA A 81 -3.73 -3.62 6.52
CA ALA A 81 -4.16 -4.21 7.78
C ALA A 81 -4.75 -3.16 8.74
N HIS A 82 -4.18 -1.94 8.77
CA HIS A 82 -4.77 -0.86 9.55
C HIS A 82 -6.09 -0.35 8.97
N ARG A 83 -6.21 -0.31 7.63
CA ARG A 83 -7.45 0.08 6.97
C ARG A 83 -8.57 -0.95 7.22
N THR A 84 -8.27 -2.25 7.14
CA THR A 84 -9.28 -3.29 7.41
C THR A 84 -9.71 -3.27 8.88
N LEU A 85 -8.79 -3.09 9.81
CA LEU A 85 -9.13 -2.93 11.23
C LEU A 85 -9.99 -1.69 11.51
N ALA A 86 -9.76 -0.57 10.80
CA ALA A 86 -10.60 0.62 10.92
C ALA A 86 -12.02 0.36 10.41
N VAL A 87 -12.17 -0.35 9.29
CA VAL A 87 -13.49 -0.76 8.75
C VAL A 87 -14.23 -1.70 9.70
N VAL A 88 -13.51 -2.62 10.37
CA VAL A 88 -14.12 -3.53 11.36
C VAL A 88 -14.46 -2.80 12.67
N SER A 89 -13.69 -1.76 13.04
CA SER A 89 -13.97 -0.98 14.26
C SER A 89 -15.09 0.05 14.08
N ASP A 90 -15.40 0.42 12.82
CA ASP A 90 -16.53 1.27 12.46
C ASP A 90 -17.84 0.47 12.29
N GLU A 91 -17.95 -0.67 12.97
CA GLU A 91 -19.24 -1.32 13.21
C GLU A 91 -19.73 -0.97 14.63
N PRO A 92 -20.61 0.03 14.80
CA PRO A 92 -21.59 -0.07 15.86
C PRO A 92 -22.60 -1.13 15.45
N GLN A 93 -22.53 -2.29 16.11
CA GLN A 93 -23.58 -3.28 16.10
C GLN A 93 -24.91 -2.60 16.52
N SER A 94 -25.90 -2.64 15.62
CA SER A 94 -27.32 -2.34 15.79
C SER A 94 -27.80 -0.87 15.88
N ALA A 95 -28.26 -0.35 14.74
CA ALA A 95 -29.59 0.23 14.64
C ALA A 95 -30.34 -0.41 13.46
N SER A 96 -31.24 -1.33 13.80
CA SER A 96 -32.41 -1.63 12.97
C SER A 96 -33.19 -0.33 12.73
N GLY A 97 -33.38 0.07 11.47
CA GLY A 97 -34.31 1.15 11.13
C GLY A 97 -33.91 2.02 9.93
N GLY A 98 -34.43 1.68 8.75
CA GLY A 98 -34.96 2.70 7.85
C GLY A 98 -34.06 3.25 6.74
N ALA A 99 -33.40 2.41 5.97
CA ALA A 99 -33.04 2.76 4.58
C ALA A 99 -33.01 1.49 3.72
N GLU A 100 -34.11 0.74 3.73
CA GLU A 100 -34.32 -0.25 2.67
C GLU A 100 -34.39 0.54 1.35
N SER A 101 -33.33 0.42 0.55
CA SER A 101 -33.25 1.01 -0.79
C SER A 101 -34.56 0.72 -1.51
N GLY A 102 -35.28 1.75 -1.97
CA GLY A 102 -36.63 1.61 -2.56
C GLY A 102 -36.70 0.58 -3.70
N ILE A 103 -35.55 0.25 -4.30
CA ILE A 103 -35.36 -0.84 -5.26
C ILE A 103 -35.69 -2.21 -4.65
N ILE A 104 -35.23 -2.48 -3.43
CA ILE A 104 -35.44 -3.75 -2.72
C ILE A 104 -36.92 -3.89 -2.32
N ALA A 105 -37.56 -2.80 -1.86
CA ALA A 105 -38.98 -2.78 -1.56
C ALA A 105 -39.84 -3.00 -2.82
N ALA A 106 -39.51 -2.33 -3.92
CA ALA A 106 -40.18 -2.53 -5.21
C ALA A 106 -40.00 -3.96 -5.74
N LEU A 107 -38.81 -4.56 -5.55
CA LEU A 107 -38.55 -5.93 -5.95
C LEU A 107 -39.39 -6.94 -5.15
N ARG A 108 -39.51 -6.75 -3.83
CA ARG A 108 -40.38 -7.58 -2.99
C ARG A 108 -41.84 -7.51 -3.40
N ASN A 109 -42.38 -6.31 -3.62
CA ASN A 109 -43.75 -6.16 -4.10
C ASN A 109 -43.98 -6.80 -5.47
N ARG A 110 -42.99 -6.73 -6.36
CA ARG A 110 -43.09 -7.37 -7.67
C ARG A 110 -43.10 -8.90 -7.58
N LEU A 111 -42.39 -9.48 -6.62
CA LEU A 111 -42.38 -10.93 -6.41
C LEU A 111 -43.68 -11.40 -5.79
N THR A 112 -44.20 -10.71 -4.76
CA THR A 112 -45.46 -11.10 -4.10
C THR A 112 -46.65 -11.06 -5.06
N VAL A 113 -46.75 -10.05 -5.92
CA VAL A 113 -47.81 -9.96 -6.95
C VAL A 113 -47.73 -11.13 -7.93
N LYS A 114 -46.53 -11.53 -8.34
CA LYS A 114 -46.34 -12.68 -9.24
C LYS A 114 -46.71 -14.00 -8.58
N ASP A 115 -46.41 -14.15 -7.30
CA ASP A 115 -46.74 -15.36 -6.54
C ASP A 115 -48.25 -15.48 -6.33
N THR A 116 -48.97 -14.37 -6.11
CA THR A 116 -50.44 -14.37 -6.01
C THR A 116 -51.12 -14.68 -7.33
N ASP A 117 -50.62 -14.13 -8.45
CA ASP A 117 -51.17 -14.42 -9.78
C ASP A 117 -50.98 -15.90 -10.15
N ARG A 118 -49.82 -16.48 -9.77
CA ARG A 118 -49.54 -17.89 -9.98
C ARG A 118 -50.42 -18.81 -9.13
N ALA A 119 -50.77 -18.39 -7.91
CA ALA A 119 -51.66 -19.13 -7.02
C ALA A 119 -53.15 -18.99 -7.38
N ALA A 120 -53.55 -17.89 -8.04
CA ALA A 120 -54.94 -17.66 -8.45
C ALA A 120 -55.32 -18.36 -9.77
N THR A 121 -54.33 -18.83 -10.55
CA THR A 121 -54.53 -19.45 -11.87
C THR A 121 -54.39 -20.98 -11.85
N SER A 122 -54.41 -21.59 -10.66
CA SER A 122 -54.35 -23.05 -10.43
C SER A 122 -55.44 -23.45 -9.44
#